data_AF-A0A917KVU7-F1
#
_entry.id   AF-A0A917KVU7-F1
#
_cell.length_a   1.000
_cell.length_b   1.000
_cell.length_c   1.000
_cell.angle_alpha   90.00
_cell.angle_beta   90.00
_cell.angle_gamma   90.00
#
_symmetry.space_group_name_H-M   'P 1'
#
loop_
_entity.id
_entity.type
_entity.pdbx_description
1 polymer ?
#
loop_
_entity_poly.entity_id
_entity_poly.type
_entity_poly.pdbx_seq_one_letter_code
_entity_poly.pdbx_strand_id
1 'polypeptide(L)'
;MGLKPAELWGRFGWQGGSCFRCEQTGVPVAEIGEITVAGRTFPLSACQRCVFRLEQLHHTMSERAVRRQNAPSPVPTQPRPIGQWPTSAPLDRPPAHVA
;
A
#
# COMPACT_ATOMS: atom_id res chain seq x y z
N MET A 1 7.02 14.19 -1.63
CA MET A 1 6.63 15.63 -1.59
C MET A 1 5.20 15.69 -2.10
N GLY A 2 4.23 16.05 -1.26
CA GLY A 2 2.80 15.90 -1.60
C GLY A 2 2.34 16.87 -2.70
N LEU A 3 1.65 16.35 -3.71
CA LEU A 3 1.08 17.15 -4.80
C LEU A 3 0.02 18.13 -4.24
N LYS A 4 0.06 19.40 -4.65
CA LYS A 4 -0.94 20.39 -4.22
C LYS A 4 -2.25 20.18 -5.00
N PRO A 5 -3.43 20.27 -4.36
CA PRO A 5 -4.73 20.06 -5.03
C PRO A 5 -4.93 20.95 -6.27
N ALA A 6 -4.50 22.21 -6.20
CA ALA A 6 -4.64 23.17 -7.30
C ALA A 6 -3.88 22.77 -8.57
N GLU A 7 -2.70 22.19 -8.41
CA GLU A 7 -1.89 21.73 -9.54
C GLU A 7 -2.53 20.52 -10.22
N LEU A 8 -3.18 19.65 -9.44
CA LEU A 8 -3.89 18.49 -9.95
C LEU A 8 -5.10 18.89 -10.80
N TRP A 9 -5.84 19.93 -10.41
CA TRP A 9 -6.99 20.39 -11.19
C TRP A 9 -6.62 20.89 -12.58
N GLY A 10 -5.44 21.49 -12.76
CA GLY A 10 -4.97 21.94 -14.07
C GLY A 10 -4.63 20.81 -15.05
N ARG A 11 -4.50 19.56 -14.58
CA ARG A 11 -4.10 18.41 -15.42
C ARG A 11 -5.26 17.74 -16.17
N PHE A 12 -6.50 18.08 -15.83
CA PHE A 12 -7.68 17.41 -16.35
C PHE A 12 -8.69 18.39 -16.95
N GLY A 13 -9.42 17.92 -17.98
CA GLY A 13 -10.63 18.57 -18.45
C GLY A 13 -11.81 18.21 -17.55
N TRP A 14 -12.22 19.13 -16.67
CA TRP A 14 -13.35 18.91 -15.77
C TRP A 14 -14.67 19.25 -16.45
N GLN A 15 -15.66 18.38 -16.30
CA GLN A 15 -17.02 18.55 -16.81
C GLN A 15 -18.05 18.16 -15.75
N GLY A 16 -19.28 18.66 -15.88
CA GLY A 16 -20.37 18.23 -15.00
C GLY A 16 -20.74 16.78 -15.26
N GLY A 17 -20.83 15.97 -14.20
CA GLY A 17 -21.20 14.56 -14.35
C GLY A 17 -21.35 13.83 -13.02
N SER A 18 -21.15 12.51 -13.09
CA SER A 18 -21.30 11.60 -11.95
C SER A 18 -19.97 10.94 -11.62
N CYS A 19 -19.60 10.96 -10.34
CA CYS A 19 -18.38 10.33 -9.87
C CYS A 19 -18.58 8.82 -9.71
N PHE A 20 -17.83 8.01 -10.45
CA PHE A 20 -17.86 6.55 -10.34
C PHE A 20 -17.55 6.04 -8.92
N ARG A 21 -16.68 6.74 -8.19
CA ARG A 21 -16.16 6.25 -6.91
C ARG A 21 -17.03 6.58 -5.69
N CYS A 22 -17.70 7.73 -5.68
CA CYS A 22 -18.50 8.17 -4.53
C CYS A 22 -19.95 8.48 -4.90
N GLU A 23 -20.36 8.17 -6.13
CA GLU A 23 -21.74 8.22 -6.63
C GLU A 23 -22.38 9.62 -6.62
N GLN A 24 -21.63 10.67 -6.28
CA GLN A 24 -22.11 12.05 -6.34
C GLN A 24 -22.35 12.47 -7.78
N THR A 25 -23.51 13.08 -8.01
CA THR A 25 -23.97 13.60 -9.31
C THR A 25 -23.93 15.12 -9.32
N GLY A 26 -23.82 15.73 -10.51
CA GLY A 26 -23.82 17.19 -10.65
C GLY A 26 -22.55 17.86 -10.13
N VAL A 27 -21.46 17.09 -10.01
CA VAL A 27 -20.16 17.58 -9.54
C VAL A 27 -19.17 17.65 -10.71
N PRO A 28 -18.12 18.50 -10.62
CA PRO A 28 -17.02 18.46 -11.58
C PRO A 28 -16.30 17.11 -11.51
N VAL A 29 -16.29 16.40 -12.64
CA VAL A 29 -15.60 15.12 -12.83
C VAL A 29 -14.63 15.20 -14.00
N ALA A 30 -13.59 14.39 -13.94
CA ALA A 30 -12.62 14.20 -15.01
C ALA A 30 -12.55 12.71 -15.39
N GLU A 31 -12.32 12.43 -16.67
CA GLU A 31 -12.03 11.09 -17.14
C GLU A 31 -10.67 10.62 -16.60
N ILE A 32 -10.65 9.45 -15.97
CA ILE A 32 -9.47 8.87 -15.33
C ILE A 32 -9.04 7.55 -15.98
N GLY A 33 -9.77 7.10 -17.00
CA GLY A 33 -9.53 5.85 -17.71
C GLY A 33 -10.84 5.29 -18.26
N GLU A 34 -10.80 4.03 -18.64
CA GLU A 34 -11.91 3.33 -19.28
C GLU A 34 -12.06 1.91 -18.73
N ILE A 35 -13.26 1.35 -18.86
CA ILE A 35 -13.55 -0.05 -18.55
C ILE A 35 -14.24 -0.70 -19.75
N THR A 36 -13.82 -1.91 -20.10
CA THR A 36 -14.47 -2.71 -21.13
C THR A 36 -15.39 -3.75 -20.49
N VAL A 37 -16.68 -3.73 -20.82
CA VAL A 37 -17.69 -4.69 -20.35
C VAL A 37 -18.49 -5.19 -21.54
N ALA A 38 -18.58 -6.51 -21.71
CA ALA A 38 -19.31 -7.15 -22.81
C ALA A 38 -18.94 -6.58 -24.21
N GLY A 39 -17.64 -6.32 -24.43
CA GLY A 39 -17.13 -5.77 -25.69
C GLY A 39 -17.40 -4.28 -25.91
N ARG A 40 -17.93 -3.56 -24.91
CA ARG A 40 -18.16 -2.12 -24.97
C ARG A 40 -17.25 -1.39 -23.99
N THR A 41 -16.65 -0.30 -24.44
CA THR A 41 -15.77 0.55 -23.64
C THR A 41 -16.56 1.73 -23.08
N PHE A 42 -16.45 1.96 -21.77
CA PHE A 42 -17.09 3.06 -21.07
C PHE A 42 -16.04 3.90 -20.34
N PRO A 43 -16.11 5.24 -20.43
CA PRO A 43 -15.20 6.11 -19.69
C PRO A 43 -15.53 6.07 -18.19
N LEU A 44 -14.49 6.01 -17.38
CA LEU A 44 -14.56 6.14 -15.92
C LEU A 44 -14.25 7.59 -15.56
N SER A 45 -15.21 8.26 -14.94
CA SER A 45 -15.07 9.63 -14.46
C SER A 45 -15.07 9.71 -12.95
N ALA A 46 -14.24 10.58 -12.37
CA ALA A 46 -14.17 10.79 -10.92
C ALA A 46 -14.12 12.27 -10.56
N CYS A 47 -14.71 12.62 -9.41
CA CYS A 47 -14.68 14.00 -8.92
C CYS A 47 -13.29 14.39 -8.37
N GLN A 48 -13.06 15.69 -8.24
CA GLN A 48 -11.81 16.27 -7.74
C GLN A 48 -11.28 15.61 -6.45
N ARG A 49 -12.16 15.40 -5.46
CA ARG A 49 -11.78 14.77 -4.18
C ARG A 49 -11.31 13.33 -4.37
N CYS A 50 -11.97 12.58 -5.26
CA CYS A 50 -11.64 11.19 -5.53
C CYS A 50 -10.36 11.05 -6.36
N VAL A 51 -10.14 11.94 -7.34
CA VAL A 51 -8.89 12.00 -8.12
C VAL A 51 -7.71 12.33 -7.19
N PHE A 52 -7.86 13.32 -6.31
CA PHE A 52 -6.83 13.66 -5.33
C PHE A 52 -6.49 12.49 -4.39
N ARG A 53 -7.51 11.75 -3.92
CA ARG A 53 -7.29 10.57 -3.09
C ARG A 53 -6.59 9.44 -3.85
N LEU A 54 -6.89 9.28 -5.15
CA LEU A 54 -6.23 8.30 -6.00
C LEU A 54 -4.74 8.60 -6.15
N GLU A 55 -4.38 9.86 -6.39
CA GLU A 55 -2.98 10.31 -6.47
C GLU A 55 -2.21 10.09 -5.16
N GLN A 56 -2.82 10.41 -4.02
CA GLN A 56 -2.20 10.13 -2.71
C GLN A 56 -1.93 8.63 -2.50
N LEU A 57 -2.89 7.78 -2.91
CA LEU A 57 -2.74 6.33 -2.83
C LEU A 57 -1.59 5.87 -3.74
N HIS A 58 -1.55 6.37 -4.98
CA HIS A 58 -0.49 6.06 -5.94
C HIS A 58 0.88 6.43 -5.36
N HIS A 59 1.06 7.66 -4.87
CA HIS A 59 2.31 8.09 -4.24
C HIS A 59 2.74 7.15 -3.10
N THR A 60 1.81 6.84 -2.18
CA THR A 60 2.10 5.95 -1.04
C THR A 60 2.50 4.54 -1.49
N MET A 61 1.85 4.00 -2.50
CA MET A 61 2.16 2.66 -3.02
C MET A 61 3.48 2.64 -3.79
N SER A 62 3.74 3.64 -4.62
CA SER A 62 4.98 3.79 -5.38
C SER A 62 6.19 3.93 -4.44
N GLU A 63 6.10 4.74 -3.38
CA GLU A 63 7.16 4.84 -2.37
C GLU A 63 7.43 3.51 -1.66
N ARG A 64 6.39 2.75 -1.34
CA ARG A 64 6.54 1.40 -0.74
C ARG A 64 7.20 0.42 -1.72
N ALA A 65 6.84 0.47 -2.99
CA ALA A 65 7.43 -0.37 -4.03
C ALA A 65 8.94 -0.08 -4.18
N VAL A 66 9.32 1.19 -4.25
CA VAL A 66 10.73 1.61 -4.30
C VAL A 66 11.50 1.13 -3.07
N ARG A 67 10.93 1.27 -1.86
CA ARG A 67 11.57 0.75 -0.63
C ARG A 67 11.78 -0.76 -0.66
N ARG A 68 10.84 -1.54 -1.22
CA ARG A 68 10.99 -3.00 -1.36
C ARG A 68 12.09 -3.36 -2.35
N GLN A 69 12.20 -2.63 -3.46
CA GLN A 69 13.25 -2.86 -4.46
C GLN A 69 14.64 -2.53 -3.92
N ASN A 70 14.76 -1.48 -3.10
CA ASN A 70 16.01 -1.05 -2.49
C ASN A 70 16.31 -1.78 -1.16
N ALA A 71 15.46 -2.70 -0.72
CA ALA A 71 15.76 -3.50 0.46
C ALA A 71 16.94 -4.43 0.14
N PRO A 72 17.96 -4.50 1.01
CA PRO A 72 19.03 -5.48 0.84
C PRO A 72 18.43 -6.87 0.71
N SER A 73 18.89 -7.66 -0.26
CA SER A 73 18.50 -9.07 -0.31
C SER A 73 18.74 -9.69 1.06
N PRO A 74 17.77 -10.43 1.64
CA PRO A 74 18.05 -11.16 2.86
C PRO A 74 19.24 -12.07 2.57
N VAL A 75 20.34 -11.83 3.27
CA VAL A 75 21.50 -12.74 3.26
C VAL A 75 20.92 -14.12 3.59
N PRO A 76 21.19 -15.17 2.80
CA PRO A 76 20.73 -16.51 3.13
C PRO A 76 21.16 -16.81 4.56
N THR A 77 20.21 -16.86 5.48
CA THR A 77 20.48 -17.23 6.86
C THR A 77 20.98 -18.66 6.79
N GLN A 78 22.30 -18.86 6.87
CA GLN A 78 22.86 -20.19 7.00
C GLN A 78 22.15 -20.87 8.18
N PRO A 79 21.64 -22.11 8.03
CA PRO A 79 21.06 -22.84 9.13
C PRO A 79 22.09 -22.88 10.26
N ARG A 80 21.68 -22.40 11.44
CA ARG A 80 22.53 -22.42 12.63
C ARG A 80 23.03 -23.86 12.83
N PRO A 81 24.34 -24.08 12.99
CA PRO A 81 24.85 -25.39 13.36
C PRO A 81 24.16 -25.86 14.65
N ILE A 82 23.68 -27.09 14.66
CA ILE A 82 22.92 -27.73 15.76
C ILE A 82 23.76 -27.85 17.05
N GLY A 83 25.04 -27.45 17.04
CA GLY A 83 25.98 -27.61 18.17
C GLY A 83 25.95 -26.54 19.26
N GLN A 84 25.13 -25.48 19.16
CA GLN A 84 25.06 -24.42 20.18
C GLN A 84 23.82 -24.58 21.06
N TRP A 85 23.73 -25.72 21.73
CA TRP A 85 22.96 -25.83 22.96
C TRP A 85 23.79 -25.18 24.09
N PRO A 86 23.22 -24.36 24.98
CA PRO A 86 23.94 -23.88 26.15
C PRO A 86 24.17 -25.05 27.12
N THR A 87 25.29 -25.76 26.93
CA THR A 87 25.78 -26.80 27.83
C THR A 87 26.47 -26.15 29.03
N SER A 88 25.71 -25.51 29.92
CA SER A 88 26.12 -25.28 31.32
C SER A 88 24.98 -24.61 32.10
N ALA A 89 23.98 -25.40 32.47
CA ALA A 89 23.25 -25.15 33.71
C ALA A 89 23.67 -26.27 34.69
N PRO A 90 24.41 -25.97 35.77
CA PRO A 90 24.61 -26.95 36.83
C PRO A 90 23.24 -27.28 37.44
N LEU A 91 22.79 -28.53 37.29
CA LEU A 91 21.67 -29.09 38.04
C LEU A 91 22.12 -29.33 39.49
N ASP A 92 22.47 -28.28 40.21
CA ASP A 92 22.88 -28.36 41.62
C ASP A 92 21.81 -27.77 42.54
N ARG A 93 20.57 -28.23 42.35
CA ARG A 93 19.52 -28.03 43.34
C ARG A 93 19.01 -29.41 43.79
N PRO A 94 19.41 -29.90 44.97
CA PRO A 94 18.82 -31.10 45.52
C PRO A 94 17.32 -30.86 45.80
N PRO A 95 16.47 -31.90 45.68
CA PRO A 95 15.06 -31.78 46.01
C PRO A 95 14.94 -31.55 47.52
N ALA A 96 14.28 -30.45 47.90
CA ALA A 96 13.81 -30.28 49.26
C ALA A 96 12.76 -31.38 49.52
N HIS A 97 13.20 -32.42 50.20
CA HIS A 97 12.32 -33.42 50.79
C HIS A 97 11.58 -32.75 51.95
N VAL A 98 10.31 -33.12 52.03
CA VAL A 98 9.30 -32.77 53.03
C VAL A 98 9.83 -32.98 54.45
N ALA A 99 9.62 -31.99 55.32
CA ALA A 99 9.28 -32.13 56.73
C ALA A 99 8.48 -30.91 57.18
#